data_AF-A0A970S1X6-F1
#
_entry.id   AF-A0A970S1X6-F1
#
_cell.length_a   1.000
_cell.length_b   1.000
_cell.length_c   1.000
_cell.angle_alpha   90.00
_cell.angle_beta   90.00
_cell.angle_gamma   90.00
#
_symmetry.space_group_name_H-M   'P 1'
#
loop_
_entity.id
_entity.type
_entity.pdbx_description
1 polymer ?
#
loop_
_entity_poly.entity_id
_entity_poly.type
_entity_poly.pdbx_seq_one_letter_code
_entity_poly.pdbx_strand_id
1 'polypeptide(L)'
;MQLGVIVGLTFGVLIAFFAFVNRTTVIVNYFFGQVEASVALLILASATAGALAVGLLGLITQIRTGFTIWNYKNKAKHFAKELEDLKKQKQTLLDDLAAINAEFELLRQEKQQPRQQDNTATAAEMTVETAGETMHDSE
;
A
#
# COMPACT_ATOMS: atom_id res chain seq x y z
N MET A 1 12.00 17.84 23.26
CA MET A 1 12.05 19.25 22.82
C MET A 1 12.57 20.18 23.93
N GLN A 2 11.95 20.25 25.11
CA GLN A 2 12.34 21.21 26.16
C GLN A 2 13.73 20.95 26.78
N LEU A 3 14.08 19.68 27.04
CA LEU A 3 15.37 19.34 27.66
C LEU A 3 16.58 19.82 26.83
N GLY A 4 16.50 19.74 25.50
CA GLY A 4 17.56 20.24 24.61
C GLY A 4 17.75 21.75 24.70
N VAL A 5 16.65 22.50 24.87
CA VAL A 5 16.69 23.96 25.04
C VAL A 5 17.34 24.32 26.39
N ILE A 6 16.95 23.65 27.47
CA ILE A 6 17.52 23.88 28.82
C ILE A 6 19.01 23.51 28.87
N VAL A 7 19.41 22.38 28.29
CA VAL A 7 20.82 21.96 28.24
C VAL A 7 21.63 22.93 27.37
N GLY A 8 21.09 23.33 26.22
CA GLY A 8 21.74 24.30 25.34
C GLY A 8 21.93 25.67 25.99
N LEU A 9 20.92 26.16 26.72
CA LEU A 9 21.01 27.43 27.45
C LEU A 9 22.05 27.37 28.56
N THR A 10 22.08 26.28 29.34
CA THR A 10 23.08 26.06 30.39
C THR A 10 24.49 26.08 29.80
N PHE A 11 24.72 25.35 28.70
CA PHE A 11 26.01 25.37 28.01
C PHE A 11 26.35 26.75 27.43
N GLY A 12 25.38 27.47 26.88
CA GLY A 12 25.58 28.83 26.38
C GLY A 12 26.08 29.80 27.45
N VAL A 13 25.52 29.73 28.66
CA VAL A 13 25.98 30.52 29.81
C VAL A 13 27.40 30.13 30.22
N LEU A 14 27.71 28.83 30.26
CA LEU A 14 29.07 28.36 30.56
C LEU A 14 30.09 28.86 29.53
N ILE A 15 29.77 28.76 28.25
CA ILE A 15 30.64 29.24 27.15
C ILE A 15 30.83 30.76 27.25
N ALA A 16 29.77 31.52 27.52
CA ALA A 16 29.86 32.97 27.71
C ALA A 16 30.76 33.34 28.92
N PHE A 17 30.67 32.58 30.01
CA PHE A 17 31.55 32.74 31.17
C PHE A 17 33.02 32.45 30.82
N PHE A 18 33.29 31.32 30.15
CA PHE A 18 34.64 31.02 29.66
C PHE A 18 35.16 32.10 28.71
N ALA A 19 34.31 32.67 27.87
CA ALA A 19 34.71 33.75 26.98
C ALA A 19 35.00 35.07 27.71
N PHE A 20 34.28 35.34 28.81
CA PHE A 20 34.53 36.50 29.66
C PHE A 20 35.84 36.38 30.46
N VAL A 21 36.19 35.18 30.93
CA VAL A 21 37.44 34.97 31.67
C VAL A 21 38.65 34.94 30.72
N ASN A 22 38.50 34.40 29.51
CA ASN A 22 39.57 34.23 28.53
C ASN A 22 39.57 35.35 27.46
N ARG A 23 39.38 36.61 27.89
CA ARG A 23 39.35 37.83 27.04
C ARG A 23 40.71 38.19 26.44
N THR A 24 41.67 37.28 26.39
CA THR A 24 42.99 37.52 25.80
C THR A 24 42.83 37.84 24.32
N THR A 25 43.28 39.03 23.94
CA THR A 25 43.27 39.51 22.56
C THR A 25 44.40 38.86 21.78
N VAL A 26 44.09 38.40 20.57
CA VAL A 26 45.06 37.93 19.58
C VAL A 26 44.89 38.73 18.30
N ILE A 27 46.00 38.99 17.63
CA ILE A 27 46.00 39.60 16.30
C ILE A 27 45.70 38.50 15.29
N VAL A 28 44.57 38.65 14.58
CA VAL A 28 44.18 37.75 13.50
C VAL A 28 44.48 38.44 12.18
N ASN A 29 45.40 37.86 11.43
CA ASN A 29 45.71 38.29 10.07
C ASN A 29 44.76 37.58 9.11
N TYR A 30 43.81 38.33 8.55
CA TYR A 30 43.00 37.89 7.42
C TYR A 30 43.68 38.24 6.10
N PHE A 31 43.26 37.58 5.02
CA PHE A 31 43.84 37.77 3.68
C PHE A 31 43.83 39.23 3.19
N PHE A 32 42.95 40.08 3.76
CA PHE A 32 42.77 41.49 3.39
C PHE A 32 42.96 42.50 4.54
N GLY A 33 43.47 42.08 5.70
CA GLY A 33 43.65 43.00 6.82
C GLY A 33 43.95 42.31 8.16
N GLN A 34 44.19 43.10 9.19
CA GLN A 34 44.47 42.60 10.54
C GLN A 34 43.40 43.12 11.50
N VAL A 35 42.95 42.27 12.41
CA VAL A 35 42.06 42.68 13.50
C VAL A 35 42.53 42.11 14.82
N GLU A 36 42.33 42.89 15.87
CA GLU A 36 42.50 42.42 17.24
C GLU A 36 41.16 41.91 17.77
N ALA A 37 41.09 40.64 18.11
CA ALA A 37 39.89 40.02 18.65
C ALA A 37 40.25 39.06 19.81
N SER A 38 39.34 38.88 20.76
CA SER A 38 39.55 37.90 21.81
C SER A 38 39.50 36.48 21.25
N VAL A 39 40.41 35.59 21.71
CA VAL A 39 40.46 34.18 21.28
C VAL A 39 39.12 33.48 21.47
N ALA A 40 38.45 33.75 22.60
CA ALA A 40 37.17 33.12 22.89
C ALA A 40 36.07 33.52 21.90
N LEU A 41 36.03 34.79 21.48
CA LEU A 41 35.09 35.24 20.44
C LEU A 41 35.37 34.55 19.10
N LEU A 42 36.63 34.34 18.75
CA LEU A 42 37.03 33.66 17.51
C LEU A 42 36.57 32.19 17.50
N ILE A 43 36.81 31.46 18.59
CA ILE A 43 36.36 30.06 18.74
C ILE A 43 34.84 29.98 18.73
N LEU A 44 34.17 30.87 19.46
CA LEU A 44 32.70 30.91 19.51
C LEU A 44 32.10 31.19 18.14
N ALA A 45 32.65 32.15 17.39
CA ALA A 45 32.21 32.49 16.05
C ALA A 45 32.40 31.30 15.08
N SER A 46 33.56 30.64 15.13
CA SER A 46 33.85 29.47 14.30
C SER A 46 32.91 28.29 14.62
N ALA A 47 32.74 27.97 15.91
CA ALA A 47 31.84 26.91 16.34
C ALA A 47 30.38 27.20 15.97
N THR A 48 29.93 28.45 16.14
CA THR A 48 28.57 28.88 15.77
C THR A 48 28.37 28.79 14.26
N ALA A 49 29.35 29.24 13.46
CA ALA A 49 29.29 29.12 12.00
C ALA A 49 29.23 27.65 11.55
N GLY A 50 30.03 26.77 12.17
CA GLY A 50 29.96 25.32 11.92
C GLY A 50 28.61 24.72 12.28
N ALA A 51 28.06 25.05 13.45
CA ALA A 51 26.74 24.60 13.88
C ALA A 51 25.62 25.09 12.94
N LEU A 52 25.69 26.34 12.48
CA LEU A 52 24.77 26.89 11.49
C LEU A 52 24.87 26.14 10.16
N ALA A 53 26.08 25.86 9.68
CA ALA A 53 26.28 25.09 8.44
C ALA A 53 25.66 23.69 8.55
N VAL A 54 25.91 22.98 9.66
CA VAL A 54 25.30 21.66 9.91
C VAL A 54 23.77 21.75 10.01
N GLY A 55 23.25 22.79 10.68
CA GLY A 55 21.82 23.04 10.79
C GLY A 55 21.14 23.25 9.42
N LEU A 56 21.78 24.02 8.53
CA LEU A 56 21.32 24.23 7.16
C LEU A 56 21.33 22.93 6.35
N LEU A 57 22.39 22.12 6.45
CA LEU A 57 22.46 20.80 5.81
C LEU A 57 21.37 19.84 6.36
N GLY A 58 21.08 19.91 7.66
CA GLY A 58 19.98 19.21 8.31
C GLY A 58 18.61 19.60 7.74
N LEU A 59 18.40 20.89 7.44
CA LEU A 59 17.15 21.35 6.84
C LEU A 59 16.96 20.81 5.41
N ILE A 60 18.03 20.81 4.60
CA ILE A 60 18.00 20.26 3.23
C ILE A 60 17.65 18.77 3.25
N THR A 61 18.28 18.00 4.14
CA THR A 61 18.00 16.58 4.30
C THR A 61 16.57 16.31 4.77
N GLN A 62 16.01 17.15 5.64
CA GLN A 62 14.63 17.04 6.07
C GLN A 62 13.62 17.25 4.93
N ILE A 63 13.89 18.23 4.04
CA ILE A 63 13.05 18.47 2.86
C ILE A 63 13.05 17.23 1.93
N ARG A 64 14.23 16.65 1.68
CA ARG A 64 14.35 15.43 0.86
C ARG A 64 13.54 14.27 1.46
N THR A 65 13.66 14.05 2.77
CA THR A 65 12.92 13.01 3.47
C THR A 65 11.40 13.24 3.39
N GLY A 66 10.95 14.50 3.49
CA GLY A 66 9.54 14.85 3.30
C GLY A 66 8.99 14.45 1.93
N PHE A 67 9.77 14.67 0.87
CA PHE A 67 9.39 14.23 -0.48
C PHE A 67 9.31 12.71 -0.61
N THR A 68 10.27 12.01 -0.02
CA THR A 68 10.28 10.55 0.03
C THR A 68 9.03 10.00 0.76
N ILE A 69 8.67 10.58 1.91
CA ILE A 69 7.46 10.22 2.66
C ILE A 69 6.20 10.43 1.81
N TRP A 70 6.13 11.54 1.07
CA TRP A 70 5.00 11.81 0.18
C TRP A 70 4.85 10.74 -0.90
N ASN A 71 5.96 10.34 -1.54
CA ASN A 71 5.96 9.26 -2.53
C ASN A 71 5.51 7.92 -1.94
N TYR A 72 6.02 7.55 -0.75
CA TYR A 72 5.59 6.32 -0.08
C TYR A 72 4.12 6.35 0.30
N LYS A 73 3.61 7.49 0.79
CA LYS A 73 2.18 7.66 1.09
C LYS A 73 1.32 7.51 -0.16
N ASN A 74 1.77 8.01 -1.31
CA ASN A 74 1.04 7.88 -2.56
C ASN A 74 1.04 6.42 -3.08
N LYS A 75 2.18 5.72 -2.98
CA LYS A 75 2.26 4.28 -3.27
C LYS A 75 1.34 3.46 -2.37
N ALA A 76 1.31 3.74 -1.07
CA ALA A 76 0.42 3.07 -0.12
C ALA A 76 -1.07 3.25 -0.49
N LYS A 77 -1.47 4.47 -0.90
CA LYS A 77 -2.83 4.72 -1.39
C LYS A 77 -3.15 3.93 -2.67
N HIS A 78 -2.19 3.84 -3.60
CA HIS A 78 -2.37 3.08 -4.83
C HIS A 78 -2.59 1.60 -4.54
N PHE A 79 -1.73 0.99 -3.71
CA PHE A 79 -1.87 -0.41 -3.33
C PHE A 79 -3.17 -0.69 -2.55
N ALA A 80 -3.60 0.24 -1.69
CA ALA A 80 -4.88 0.12 -1.01
C ALA A 80 -6.06 0.10 -2.00
N LYS A 81 -6.00 0.93 -3.05
CA LYS A 81 -7.02 0.95 -4.10
C LYS A 81 -6.99 -0.33 -4.95
N GLU A 82 -5.81 -0.79 -5.35
CA GLU A 82 -5.68 -2.07 -6.07
C GLU A 82 -6.23 -3.24 -5.26
N LEU A 83 -5.99 -3.30 -3.94
CA LEU A 83 -6.57 -4.32 -3.08
C LEU A 83 -8.10 -4.27 -3.06
N GLU A 84 -8.68 -3.07 -3.03
CA GLU A 84 -10.14 -2.90 -3.08
C GLU A 84 -10.71 -3.37 -4.42
N ASP A 85 -10.09 -2.97 -5.53
CA ASP A 85 -10.52 -3.36 -6.87
C ASP A 85 -10.38 -4.87 -7.10
N LEU A 86 -9.29 -5.49 -6.63
CA LEU A 86 -9.09 -6.94 -6.71
C LEU A 86 -10.10 -7.69 -5.86
N LYS A 87 -10.45 -7.15 -4.68
CA LYS A 87 -11.49 -7.73 -3.81
C LYS A 87 -12.87 -7.67 -4.47
N LYS A 88 -13.20 -6.57 -5.16
CA LYS A 88 -14.43 -6.46 -5.95
C LYS A 88 -14.46 -7.47 -7.10
N GLN A 89 -13.38 -7.57 -7.87
CA GLN A 89 -13.29 -8.56 -8.96
C GLN A 89 -13.46 -9.99 -8.45
N LYS A 90 -12.81 -10.34 -7.33
CA LYS A 90 -13.00 -11.64 -6.69
C LYS A 90 -14.46 -11.88 -6.31
N GLN A 91 -15.15 -10.87 -5.76
CA GLN A 91 -16.56 -11.01 -5.39
C GLN A 91 -17.44 -11.26 -6.62
N THR A 92 -17.27 -10.46 -7.68
CA THR A 92 -18.02 -10.66 -8.94
C THR A 92 -17.79 -12.05 -9.52
N LEU A 93 -16.55 -12.54 -9.54
CA LEU A 93 -16.25 -13.91 -9.98
C LEU A 93 -16.93 -14.99 -9.13
N LEU A 94 -17.07 -14.78 -7.82
CA LEU A 94 -17.81 -15.70 -6.94
C LEU A 94 -19.31 -15.67 -7.22
N ASP A 95 -19.86 -14.48 -7.47
CA ASP A 95 -21.28 -14.30 -7.82
C ASP A 95 -21.60 -14.97 -9.17
N ASP A 96 -20.73 -14.78 -10.17
CA ASP A 96 -20.82 -15.44 -11.48
C ASP A 96 -20.72 -16.96 -11.35
N LEU A 97 -19.79 -17.47 -10.53
CA LEU A 97 -19.65 -18.90 -10.27
C LEU A 97 -20.92 -19.48 -9.61
N ALA A 98 -21.54 -18.73 -8.69
CA ALA A 98 -22.78 -19.12 -8.05
C ALA A 98 -23.95 -19.17 -9.05
N ALA A 99 -24.04 -18.19 -9.95
CA ALA A 99 -25.03 -18.16 -11.02
C ALA A 99 -24.88 -19.35 -11.98
N ILE A 100 -23.65 -19.60 -12.45
CA ILE A 100 -23.35 -20.75 -13.32
C ILE A 100 -23.67 -22.08 -12.64
N ASN A 101 -23.30 -22.24 -11.37
CA ASN A 101 -23.63 -23.46 -10.63
C ASN A 101 -25.15 -23.65 -10.47
N ALA A 102 -25.91 -22.57 -10.24
CA ALA A 102 -27.37 -22.64 -10.19
C ALA A 102 -27.98 -23.05 -11.54
N GLU A 103 -27.47 -22.52 -12.65
CA GLU A 103 -27.88 -22.94 -14.00
C GLU A 103 -27.56 -24.42 -14.26
N PHE A 104 -26.38 -24.90 -13.85
CA PHE A 104 -26.00 -26.30 -13.95
C PHE A 104 -26.91 -27.23 -13.13
N GLU A 105 -27.34 -26.82 -11.94
CA GLU A 105 -28.26 -27.60 -11.11
C GLU A 105 -29.66 -27.67 -11.73
N LEU A 106 -30.15 -26.59 -12.35
CA LEU A 106 -31.41 -26.60 -13.10
C LEU A 106 -31.34 -27.53 -14.32
N LEU A 107 -30.25 -27.47 -15.09
CA LEU A 107 -30.00 -28.35 -16.24
C LEU A 107 -29.85 -29.83 -15.82
N ARG A 108 -29.29 -30.11 -14.63
CA ARG A 108 -29.23 -31.47 -14.07
C ARG A 108 -30.60 -31.99 -13.69
N GLN A 109 -31.45 -31.16 -13.08
CA GLN A 109 -32.83 -31.55 -12.74
C GLN A 109 -33.66 -31.79 -14.00
N GLU A 110 -33.48 -30.98 -15.04
CA GLU A 110 -34.12 -31.18 -16.35
C GLU A 110 -33.68 -32.50 -17.01
N LYS A 111 -32.39 -32.85 -16.94
CA LYS A 111 -31.88 -34.15 -17.45
C LYS A 111 -32.23 -35.37 -16.59
N GLN A 112 -32.66 -35.18 -15.34
CA GLN A 112 -33.06 -36.25 -14.42
C GLN A 112 -34.57 -36.52 -14.41
N GLN A 113 -35.40 -35.60 -14.92
CA GLN A 113 -36.80 -35.91 -15.28
C GLN A 113 -36.84 -36.54 -16.70
N PRO A 114 -37.62 -37.60 -16.94
CA PRO A 114 -37.03 -38.86 -17.41
C PRO A 114 -37.18 -39.16 -18.91
N ARG A 115 -36.20 -39.94 -19.39
CA ARG A 115 -36.32 -41.03 -20.39
C ARG A 115 -37.36 -42.09 -19.95
N GLN A 116 -38.64 -41.74 -19.80
CA GLN A 116 -39.73 -42.71 -19.61
C GLN A 116 -40.76 -42.70 -20.74
N GLN A 117 -40.62 -41.82 -21.74
CA GLN A 117 -41.56 -41.80 -22.88
C GLN A 117 -41.16 -42.67 -24.07
N ASP A 118 -39.98 -43.30 -24.07
CA ASP A 118 -39.50 -44.05 -25.23
C ASP A 118 -39.80 -45.56 -25.17
N ASN A 119 -40.25 -46.10 -24.03
CA ASN A 119 -40.57 -47.52 -23.90
C ASN A 119 -42.07 -47.85 -24.06
N THR A 120 -42.94 -46.85 -24.25
CA THR A 120 -44.38 -47.08 -24.51
C THR A 120 -44.74 -47.16 -25.99
N ALA A 121 -43.84 -46.79 -26.91
CA ALA A 121 -44.07 -46.93 -28.34
C ALA A 121 -43.82 -48.38 -28.84
N THR A 122 -42.84 -49.09 -28.28
CA THR A 122 -42.49 -50.45 -28.73
C THR A 122 -43.48 -51.54 -28.30
N ALA A 123 -44.30 -51.30 -27.26
CA ALA A 123 -45.34 -52.25 -26.86
C ALA A 123 -46.65 -52.11 -27.66
N ALA A 124 -46.91 -50.95 -28.27
CA ALA A 124 -48.10 -50.72 -29.08
C ALA A 124 -47.96 -51.26 -30.51
N GLU A 125 -46.74 -51.38 -31.03
CA GLU A 125 -46.50 -52.01 -32.34
C GLU A 125 -46.55 -53.54 -32.29
N MET A 126 -46.37 -54.17 -31.12
CA MET A 126 -46.43 -55.64 -30.99
C MET A 126 -47.84 -56.20 -30.70
N THR A 127 -48.83 -55.36 -30.38
CA THR A 127 -50.22 -55.82 -30.15
C THR A 127 -51.14 -55.68 -31.36
N VAL A 128 -50.71 -55.05 -32.45
CA VAL A 128 -51.54 -54.89 -33.66
C VAL A 128 -51.28 -55.98 -34.70
N GLU A 129 -50.11 -56.62 -34.70
CA GLU A 129 -49.79 -57.69 -35.68
C GLU A 129 -50.35 -59.07 -35.30
N THR A 130 -50.79 -59.29 -34.05
CA THR A 130 -51.29 -60.61 -33.58
C THR A 130 -52.82 -60.71 -33.45
N ALA A 131 -53.58 -59.74 -33.97
CA ALA A 131 -55.06 -59.75 -33.93
C ALA A 131 -55.72 -59.78 -35.33
N GLY A 132 -54.94 -59.85 -36.41
CA GLY A 132 -55.43 -59.88 -37.80
C GLY A 132 -55.50 -61.26 -38.45
N GLU A 133 -55.12 -62.33 -37.75
CA GLU A 133 -55.05 -63.68 -38.34
C GLU A 133 -55.69 -64.70 -37.40
N THR A 134 -57.02 -64.70 -37.34
CA THR A 134 -57.89 -65.84 -36.97
C THR A 134 -59.35 -65.35 -36.95
N MET A 135 -60.02 -65.35 -38.11
CA MET A 135 -61.46 -65.62 -38.28
C MET A 135 -61.91 -65.26 -39.71
N HIS A 136 -61.66 -66.15 -40.68
CA HIS A 136 -62.68 -66.54 -41.68
C HIS A 136 -62.21 -67.78 -42.45
N ASP A 137 -62.46 -68.95 -41.89
CA ASP A 137 -62.53 -70.20 -42.64
C ASP A 137 -63.79 -70.92 -42.12
N SER A 138 -64.91 -70.78 -42.84
CA SER A 138 -66.14 -71.56 -42.70
C SER A 138 -67.08 -71.25 -43.87
N GLU A 139 -67.10 -72.20 -44.81
CA GLU A 139 -68.12 -72.48 -45.87
C GLU A 139 -68.20 -71.60 -47.13
#